data_AF-A0AAD5WE43-F1
#
_entry.id   AF-A0AAD5WE43-F1
#
_cell.length_a   1.000
_cell.length_b   1.000
_cell.length_c   1.000
_cell.angle_alpha   90.00
_cell.angle_beta   90.00
_cell.angle_gamma   90.00
#
_symmetry.space_group_name_H-M   'P 1'
#
loop_
_entity.id
_entity.type
_entity.pdbx_description
1 polymer ?
#
loop_
_entity_poly.entity_id
_entity_poly.type
_entity_poly.pdbx_seq_one_letter_code
_entity_poly.pdbx_strand_id
1 'polypeptide(L)'
;MAADMISQRCIVVGNTVTGVCTANMAVAMRCDSGKVQLVAVPANHTSIEGTLSTTNIIMANWSRAMWQDVSNRAVRMLAGGPFGSHFFSASGNVDGN
;
A
#
# COMPACT_ATOMS: atom_id res chain seq x y z
N MET A 1 -29.01 -8.45 -20.92
CA MET A 1 -27.66 -8.72 -20.40
C MET A 1 -27.53 -7.92 -19.11
N ALA A 2 -27.81 -8.54 -17.96
CA ALA A 2 -27.67 -7.85 -16.68
C ALA A 2 -26.18 -7.69 -16.41
N ALA A 3 -25.72 -6.45 -16.28
CA ALA A 3 -24.37 -6.18 -15.83
C ALA A 3 -24.21 -6.80 -14.44
N ASP A 4 -23.25 -7.70 -14.33
CA ASP A 4 -22.86 -8.31 -13.07
C ASP A 4 -22.37 -7.19 -12.15
N MET A 5 -23.22 -6.71 -11.23
CA MET A 5 -22.82 -5.67 -10.29
C MET A 5 -21.88 -6.29 -9.27
N ILE A 6 -20.59 -6.16 -9.56
CA ILE A 6 -19.51 -6.51 -8.64
C ILE A 6 -19.55 -5.52 -7.48
N SER A 7 -19.83 -6.01 -6.27
CA SER A 7 -19.77 -5.23 -5.04
C SER A 7 -18.48 -5.58 -4.29
N GLN A 8 -17.69 -4.56 -3.95
CA GLN A 8 -16.48 -4.71 -3.15
C GLN A 8 -16.78 -4.36 -1.69
N ARG A 9 -16.35 -5.23 -0.77
CA ARG A 9 -16.41 -5.01 0.68
C ARG A 9 -15.02 -5.12 1.27
N CYS A 10 -14.67 -4.23 2.19
CA CYS A 10 -13.41 -4.27 2.91
C CYS A 10 -13.56 -5.08 4.20
N ILE A 11 -12.59 -5.94 4.50
CA ILE A 11 -12.49 -6.62 5.79
C ILE A 11 -11.62 -5.76 6.68
N VAL A 12 -12.17 -5.31 7.81
CA VAL A 12 -11.50 -4.42 8.76
C VAL A 12 -11.24 -5.19 10.05
N VAL A 13 -9.97 -5.29 10.44
CA VAL A 13 -9.56 -5.80 11.75
C VAL A 13 -9.05 -4.60 12.56
N GLY A 14 -9.72 -4.30 13.67
CA GLY A 14 -9.47 -3.08 14.43
C GLY A 14 -9.81 -1.85 13.59
N ASN A 15 -8.80 -1.06 13.22
CA ASN A 15 -8.93 0.12 12.36
C ASN A 15 -8.12 -0.01 11.05
N THR A 16 -7.91 -1.24 10.57
CA THR A 16 -7.08 -1.52 9.39
C THR A 16 -7.80 -2.46 8.44
N VAL A 17 -7.81 -2.10 7.15
CA VAL A 17 -8.31 -2.96 6.08
C VAL A 17 -7.26 -4.05 5.82
N THR A 18 -7.61 -5.30 6.11
CA THR A 18 -6.69 -6.45 5.95
C THR A 18 -6.95 -7.25 4.68
N GLY A 19 -8.05 -6.98 3.98
CA GLY A 19 -8.38 -7.66 2.72
C GLY A 19 -9.61 -7.08 2.06
N VAL A 20 -9.77 -7.39 0.77
CA VAL A 20 -10.93 -6.97 -0.03
C VAL A 20 -11.69 -8.22 -0.47
N CYS A 21 -12.98 -8.24 -0.17
CA CYS A 21 -13.93 -9.23 -0.65
C CYS A 21 -14.60 -8.67 -1.90
N THR A 22 -14.32 -9.27 -3.06
CA THR A 22 -14.98 -8.91 -4.31
C THR A 22 -16.03 -9.97 -4.60
N ALA A 23 -17.31 -9.60 -4.51
CA ALA A 23 -18.41 -10.53 -4.72
C ALA A 23 -19.41 -9.95 -5.71
N ASN A 24 -19.85 -10.78 -6.64
CA ASN A 24 -21.07 -10.52 -7.39
C ASN A 24 -22.27 -10.52 -6.41
N MET A 25 -23.33 -9.76 -6.69
CA MET A 25 -24.57 -9.65 -5.90
C MET A 25 -25.15 -11.01 -5.44
N ALA A 26 -24.94 -12.10 -6.18
CA ALA A 26 -25.36 -13.46 -5.78
C ALA A 26 -24.54 -14.07 -4.63
N VAL A 27 -23.34 -13.54 -4.36
CA VAL A 27 -22.33 -14.04 -3.41
C VAL A 27 -22.00 -13.00 -2.32
N ALA A 28 -22.54 -11.78 -2.43
CA ALA A 28 -22.26 -10.65 -1.52
C ALA A 28 -22.55 -10.95 -0.04
N MET A 29 -23.46 -11.87 0.27
CA MET A 29 -23.75 -12.32 1.64
C MET A 29 -22.68 -13.26 2.23
N ARG A 30 -21.68 -13.70 1.46
CA ARG A 30 -20.71 -14.71 1.90
C ARG A 30 -19.40 -14.16 2.46
N CYS A 31 -19.14 -12.86 2.35
CA CYS A 31 -17.93 -12.25 2.93
C CYS A 31 -17.85 -12.47 4.47
N ASP A 32 -19.00 -12.60 5.14
CA ASP A 32 -19.09 -12.85 6.59
C ASP A 32 -18.90 -14.34 6.98
N SER A 33 -18.97 -15.25 6.00
CA SER A 33 -19.02 -16.70 6.24
C SER A 33 -17.68 -17.42 6.09
N GLY A 34 -16.59 -16.68 5.86
CA GLY A 34 -15.22 -17.23 5.73
C GLY A 34 -14.98 -18.11 4.50
N LYS A 35 -15.95 -18.20 3.57
CA LYS A 35 -15.90 -19.08 2.37
C LYS A 35 -15.71 -18.32 1.05
N VAL A 36 -15.36 -17.04 1.09
CA VAL A 36 -15.09 -16.24 -0.11
C VAL A 36 -13.58 -16.08 -0.30
N GLN A 37 -13.16 -15.99 -1.56
CA GLN A 37 -11.82 -15.60 -1.95
C GLN A 37 -11.53 -14.18 -1.44
N LEU A 38 -10.88 -14.08 -0.28
CA LEU A 38 -10.22 -12.83 0.11
C LEU A 38 -9.14 -12.54 -0.91
N VAL A 39 -9.23 -11.36 -1.52
CA VAL A 39 -8.15 -10.84 -2.34
C VAL A 39 -7.31 -9.93 -1.44
N ALA A 40 -5.99 -9.97 -1.63
CA ALA A 40 -5.10 -9.02 -1.00
C ALA A 40 -5.54 -7.59 -1.34
N VAL A 41 -5.29 -6.65 -0.43
CA VAL A 41 -5.54 -5.23 -0.69
C VAL A 41 -4.71 -4.82 -1.91
N PRO A 42 -5.33 -4.26 -2.97
CA PRO A 42 -4.60 -3.86 -4.16
C PRO A 42 -3.45 -2.90 -3.85
N ALA A 43 -2.34 -3.04 -4.57
CA ALA A 43 -1.09 -2.34 -4.26
C ALA A 43 -1.23 -0.81 -4.28
N ASN A 44 -2.11 -0.26 -5.12
CA ASN A 44 -2.42 1.17 -5.20
C ASN A 44 -3.02 1.76 -3.90
N HIS A 45 -3.51 0.92 -2.98
CA HIS A 45 -3.98 1.34 -1.66
C HIS A 45 -2.93 1.15 -0.55
N THR A 46 -1.80 0.51 -0.87
CA THR A 46 -0.70 0.24 0.07
C THR A 46 0.63 0.86 -0.37
N SER A 47 0.69 1.48 -1.55
CA SER A 47 1.87 2.18 -2.07
C SER A 47 1.71 3.69 -1.95
N ILE A 48 2.84 4.36 -1.70
CA ILE A 48 2.97 5.82 -1.79
C ILE A 48 4.07 6.05 -2.82
N GLU A 49 3.72 6.75 -3.89
CA GLU A 49 4.63 7.08 -4.99
C GLU A 49 4.79 8.59 -5.10
N GLY A 50 5.96 9.04 -5.55
CA GLY A 50 6.23 10.46 -5.72
C GLY A 50 7.60 10.72 -6.35
N THR A 51 7.82 11.97 -6.77
CA THR A 51 9.10 12.41 -7.35
C THR A 51 9.84 13.27 -6.34
N LEU A 52 11.11 12.93 -6.09
CA LEU A 52 12.04 13.76 -5.32
C LEU A 52 12.89 14.57 -6.30
N SER A 53 12.77 15.90 -6.23
CA SER A 53 13.59 16.83 -6.99
C SER A 53 14.56 17.56 -6.07
N THR A 54 15.80 17.74 -6.51
CA THR A 54 16.81 18.50 -5.77
C THR A 54 17.47 19.54 -6.68
N THR A 55 17.77 20.71 -6.11
CA THR A 55 18.59 21.74 -6.76
C THR A 55 20.06 21.64 -6.36
N ASN A 56 20.38 20.77 -5.39
CA ASN A 56 21.73 20.57 -4.91
C ASN A 56 22.50 19.66 -5.88
N ILE A 57 23.54 20.21 -6.52
CA ILE A 57 24.32 19.50 -7.55
C ILE A 57 25.06 18.26 -7.01
N ILE A 58 25.37 18.22 -5.71
CA ILE A 58 25.99 17.05 -5.08
C ILE A 58 24.96 15.92 -5.01
N MET A 59 23.76 16.21 -4.51
CA MET A 59 22.67 15.24 -4.41
C MET A 59 22.16 14.77 -5.78
N ALA A 60 22.19 15.65 -6.79
CA ALA A 60 21.84 15.29 -8.15
C ALA A 60 22.77 14.21 -8.74
N ASN A 61 24.03 14.18 -8.29
CA ASN A 61 25.03 13.18 -8.70
C ASN A 61 25.12 11.97 -7.76
N TRP A 62 24.22 11.85 -6.79
CA TRP A 62 24.20 10.70 -5.90
C TRP A 62 23.83 9.42 -6.64
N SER A 63 24.48 8.32 -6.25
CA SER A 63 24.13 7.01 -6.77
C SER A 63 22.74 6.59 -6.27
N ARG A 64 22.12 5.64 -6.98
CA ARG A 64 20.86 5.01 -6.56
C ARG A 64 20.93 4.48 -5.12
N ALA A 65 22.07 3.92 -4.72
CA ALA A 65 22.28 3.41 -3.35
C ALA A 65 22.22 4.52 -2.30
N MET A 66 22.80 5.70 -2.57
CA MET A 66 22.73 6.84 -1.67
C MET A 66 21.30 7.37 -1.53
N TRP A 67 20.55 7.44 -2.63
CA TRP A 67 19.12 7.79 -2.58
C TRP A 67 18.29 6.73 -1.86
N GLN A 68 18.63 5.46 -2.03
CA GLN A 68 17.99 4.36 -1.32
C GLN A 68 18.21 4.47 0.20
N ASP A 69 19.37 4.93 0.66
CA ASP A 69 19.62 5.19 2.09
C ASP A 69 18.72 6.29 2.66
N VAL A 70 18.47 7.36 1.88
CA VAL A 70 17.51 8.41 2.26
C VAL A 70 16.10 7.84 2.35
N SER A 71 15.66 7.08 1.35
CA SER A 71 14.35 6.42 1.32
C SER A 71 14.18 5.48 2.52
N ASN A 72 15.17 4.65 2.80
CA ASN A 72 15.19 3.74 3.95
C ASN A 72 15.11 4.51 5.28
N ARG A 73 15.76 5.68 5.38
CA ARG A 73 15.68 6.52 6.57
C ARG A 73 14.29 7.12 6.75
N ALA A 74 13.65 7.56 5.66
CA ALA A 74 12.27 8.06 5.70
C ALA A 74 11.29 6.98 6.17
N VAL A 75 11.41 5.76 5.63
CA VAL A 75 10.60 4.59 6.07
C VAL A 75 10.80 4.31 7.56
N ARG A 76 12.04 4.32 8.06
CA ARG A 76 12.32 4.16 9.49
C ARG A 76 11.71 5.28 10.36
N MET A 77 11.73 6.51 9.88
CA MET A 77 11.09 7.64 10.59
C MET A 77 9.58 7.47 10.66
N LEU A 78 8.94 6.98 9.59
CA LEU A 78 7.51 6.68 9.58
C LEU A 78 7.16 5.53 10.53
N ALA A 79 7.95 4.46 10.50
CA ALA A 79 7.78 3.29 11.37
C ALA A 79 8.06 3.59 12.85
N GLY A 80 8.96 4.52 13.15
CA GLY A 80 9.28 4.95 14.52
C GLY A 80 8.43 6.12 15.03
N GLY A 81 7.59 6.72 14.19
CA GLY A 81 6.79 7.91 14.52
C GLY A 81 5.40 7.59 15.06
N PRO A 82 4.52 8.63 15.17
CA PRO A 82 3.14 8.48 15.63
C PRO A 82 2.29 7.49 14.82
N PHE A 83 2.71 7.18 13.59
CA PHE A 83 2.04 6.24 12.68
C PHE A 83 2.74 4.87 12.61
N GLY A 84 3.63 4.54 13.56
CA GLY A 84 4.51 3.37 13.46
C GLY A 84 3.80 2.04 13.19
N SER A 85 2.62 1.83 13.77
CA SER A 85 1.78 0.64 13.54
C SER A 85 1.27 0.50 12.10
N HIS A 86 1.23 1.58 11.33
CA HIS A 86 0.82 1.55 9.91
C HIS A 86 2.00 1.32 8.96
N PHE A 87 3.23 1.60 9.40
CA PHE A 87 4.43 1.53 8.58
C PHE A 87 5.45 0.49 9.06
N PHE A 88 5.11 -0.35 10.05
CA PHE A 88 6.03 -1.31 10.66
C PHE A 88 6.64 -2.29 9.65
N SER A 89 5.90 -2.63 8.59
CA SER A 89 6.33 -3.51 7.49
C SER A 89 6.57 -2.76 6.19
N ALA A 90 6.62 -1.43 6.22
CA ALA A 90 6.84 -0.64 5.01
C ALA A 90 8.28 -0.81 4.50
N SER A 91 8.42 -0.75 3.18
CA SER A 91 9.71 -0.74 2.49
C SER A 91 9.68 0.33 1.42
N GLY A 92 10.81 0.97 1.16
CA GLY A 92 10.97 1.97 0.11
C GLY A 92 11.86 1.44 -1.00
N ASN A 93 11.58 1.84 -2.23
CA ASN A 93 12.48 1.63 -3.37
C ASN A 93 12.64 2.96 -4.11
N VAL A 94 13.83 3.21 -4.62
CA VAL A 94 14.10 4.35 -5.51
C VAL A 94 14.29 3.80 -6.91
N ASP A 95 13.52 4.31 -7.85
CA ASP A 95 13.72 4.04 -9.27
C ASP A 95 14.62 5.12 -9.88
N GLY A 96 15.58 4.68 -10.69
CA GLY A 96 16.42 5.59 -11.47
C GLY A 96 15.68 5.99 -12.73
N ASN A 97 15.85 7.24 -13.16
CA ASN A 97 15.50 7.66 -14.51
C ASN A 97 16.57 7.19 -15.50
#